data_AF-A0A363RUJ7-F1
#
_entry.id   AF-A0A363RUJ7-F1
#
_cell.length_a   1.000
_cell.length_b   1.000
_cell.length_c   1.000
_cell.angle_alpha   90.00
_cell.angle_beta   90.00
_cell.angle_gamma   90.00
#
_symmetry.space_group_name_H-M   'P 1'
#
loop_
_entity.id
_entity.type
_entity.pdbx_description
1 polymer ?
#
loop_
_entity_poly.entity_id
_entity_poly.type
_entity_poly.pdbx_seq_one_letter_code
_entity_poly.pdbx_strand_id
1 'polypeptide(L)'
;MTKNRYRLLVIATVLLLVLSIRMDFRTELLSSQHPLRFPIALEGEMVVLLCLIILGWSAGFYGCMRFRPWAPALNLVTTACGLLFIVGNNWLSVESSWAQVLDFLANASGGLTLMLPYFNDQVRKMFWPEPD
;
A
#
# COMPACT_ATOMS: atom_id res chain seq x y z
N MET A 1 21.66 -1.04 -7.80
CA MET A 1 20.25 -1.00 -8.22
C MET A 1 20.04 0.19 -9.13
N THR A 2 19.35 0.05 -10.27
CA THR A 2 19.10 1.16 -11.21
C THR A 2 17.72 1.78 -10.96
N LYS A 3 17.53 3.04 -11.37
CA LYS A 3 16.23 3.74 -11.26
C LYS A 3 15.07 2.95 -11.87
N ASN A 4 15.29 2.32 -13.02
CA ASN A 4 14.26 1.50 -13.68
C ASN A 4 13.92 0.23 -12.89
N ARG A 5 14.90 -0.43 -12.27
CA ARG A 5 14.64 -1.59 -11.39
C ARG A 5 13.83 -1.20 -10.15
N TYR A 6 14.11 -0.04 -9.57
CA TYR A 6 13.31 0.48 -8.45
C TYR A 6 11.86 0.76 -8.85
N ARG A 7 11.64 1.43 -9.99
CA ARG A 7 10.29 1.67 -10.51
C ARG A 7 9.53 0.37 -10.76
N LEU A 8 10.17 -0.64 -11.33
CA LEU A 8 9.55 -1.95 -11.56
C LEU A 8 9.13 -2.62 -10.26
N LEU A 9 9.94 -2.55 -9.20
CA LEU A 9 9.57 -3.05 -7.88
C LEU A 9 8.35 -2.32 -7.32
N VAL A 10 8.38 -0.98 -7.35
CA VAL A 10 7.25 -0.14 -6.92
C VAL A 10 5.97 -0.44 -7.71
N ILE A 11 6.05 -0.70 -9.01
CA ILE A 11 4.90 -1.11 -9.82
C ILE A 11 4.43 -2.52 -9.47
N ALA A 12 5.36 -3.46 -9.26
CA ALA A 12 5.04 -4.84 -8.94
C ALA A 12 4.27 -4.97 -7.62
N THR A 13 4.60 -4.17 -6.61
CA THR A 13 3.86 -4.16 -5.33
C THR A 13 2.41 -3.72 -5.51
N VAL A 14 2.17 -2.70 -6.35
CA VAL A 14 0.80 -2.25 -6.69
C VAL A 14 0.05 -3.29 -7.50
N LEU A 15 0.72 -3.94 -8.46
CA LEU A 15 0.10 -5.01 -9.25
C LEU A 15 -0.32 -6.18 -8.36
N LEU A 16 0.51 -6.58 -7.38
CA LEU A 16 0.18 -7.62 -6.41
C LEU A 16 -1.02 -7.24 -5.56
N LEU A 17 -1.10 -5.98 -5.09
CA LEU A 17 -2.25 -5.48 -4.33
C LEU A 17 -3.54 -5.55 -5.16
N VAL A 18 -3.50 -5.09 -6.42
CA VAL A 18 -4.65 -5.15 -7.33
C VAL A 18 -5.06 -6.59 -7.65
N LEU A 19 -4.09 -7.49 -7.84
CA LEU A 19 -4.33 -8.92 -8.04
C LEU A 19 -5.01 -9.55 -6.83
N SER A 20 -4.58 -9.21 -5.61
CA SER A 20 -5.20 -9.67 -4.37
C SER A 20 -6.69 -9.31 -4.31
N ILE A 21 -7.01 -8.01 -4.48
CA ILE A 21 -8.39 -7.51 -4.48
C ILE A 21 -9.23 -8.22 -5.57
N ARG A 22 -8.67 -8.38 -6.77
CA ARG A 22 -9.38 -9.02 -7.89
C ARG A 22 -9.64 -10.51 -7.67
N MET A 23 -8.75 -11.22 -6.96
CA MET A 23 -8.93 -12.63 -6.63
C MET A 23 -10.10 -12.86 -5.68
N ASP A 24 -10.30 -11.97 -4.69
CA ASP A 24 -11.46 -12.00 -3.81
C ASP A 24 -12.79 -11.80 -4.57
N PHE A 25 -12.82 -10.88 -5.55
CA PHE A 25 -14.01 -10.65 -6.37
C PHE A 25 -14.32 -11.80 -7.35
N ARG A 26 -13.31 -12.45 -7.92
CA ARG A 26 -13.46 -13.49 -8.95
C ARG A 26 -13.85 -14.85 -8.41
N THR A 27 -13.47 -15.16 -7.17
CA THR A 27 -13.62 -16.51 -6.62
C THR A 27 -14.97 -16.77 -5.95
N GLU A 28 -15.91 -15.79 -5.92
CA GLU A 28 -17.20 -15.91 -5.21
C GLU A 28 -17.07 -16.47 -3.78
N LEU A 29 -15.87 -16.35 -3.18
CA LEU A 29 -15.56 -16.73 -1.79
C LEU A 29 -16.03 -15.67 -0.79
N LEU A 30 -16.58 -14.55 -1.30
CA LEU A 30 -17.63 -13.79 -0.62
C LEU A 30 -18.88 -14.69 -0.53
N SER A 31 -18.76 -15.81 0.19
CA SER A 31 -19.89 -16.69 0.45
C SER A 31 -20.93 -15.85 1.17
N SER A 32 -22.14 -15.91 0.64
CA SER A 32 -23.37 -15.29 1.09
C SER A 32 -23.81 -15.67 2.52
N GLN A 33 -22.91 -16.20 3.35
CA GLN A 33 -23.22 -16.66 4.72
C GLN A 33 -22.96 -15.62 5.80
N HIS A 34 -22.26 -14.55 5.49
CA HIS A 34 -22.34 -13.32 6.27
C HIS A 34 -23.01 -12.29 5.36
N PRO A 35 -24.22 -11.80 5.69
CA PRO A 35 -24.78 -10.67 4.96
C PRO A 35 -23.65 -9.64 4.97
N LEU A 36 -23.28 -9.14 3.78
CA LEU A 36 -22.46 -7.94 3.61
C LEU A 36 -22.61 -7.16 4.89
N ARG A 37 -21.64 -7.28 5.82
CA ARG A 37 -21.70 -6.51 7.05
C ARG A 37 -21.63 -5.13 6.46
N PHE A 38 -22.79 -4.48 6.36
CA PHE A 38 -22.92 -3.16 5.80
C PHE A 38 -21.73 -2.43 6.36
N PRO A 39 -20.84 -1.87 5.50
CA PRO A 39 -19.62 -1.26 6.00
C PRO A 39 -20.07 -0.40 7.16
N ILE A 40 -19.58 -0.71 8.37
CA ILE A 40 -19.95 0.00 9.60
C ILE A 40 -20.03 1.45 9.17
N ALA A 41 -21.22 2.07 9.25
CA ALA A 41 -21.45 3.35 8.58
C ALA A 41 -20.30 4.26 8.99
N LEU A 42 -19.38 4.50 8.06
CA LEU A 42 -18.16 5.21 8.42
C LEU A 42 -18.63 6.59 8.78
N GLU A 43 -18.34 6.99 10.01
CA GLU A 43 -18.54 8.37 10.41
C GLU A 43 -17.83 9.27 9.40
N GLY A 44 -18.38 10.47 9.14
CA GLY A 44 -17.85 11.36 8.12
C GLY A 44 -16.34 11.62 8.28
N GLU A 45 -15.86 11.64 9.52
CA GLU A 45 -14.44 11.77 9.88
C GLU A 45 -13.59 10.58 9.38
N MET A 46 -14.09 9.35 9.50
CA MET A 46 -13.42 8.14 9.04
C MET A 46 -13.36 8.08 7.51
N VAL A 47 -14.39 8.57 6.81
CA VAL A 47 -14.37 8.70 5.34
C VAL A 47 -13.32 9.71 4.91
N VAL A 48 -13.26 10.87 5.56
CA VAL A 48 -12.25 11.90 5.27
C VAL A 48 -10.85 11.34 5.52
N LEU A 49 -10.63 10.64 6.64
CA LEU A 49 -9.36 10.01 6.95
C LEU A 49 -8.96 8.98 5.89
N LEU A 50 -9.88 8.12 5.45
CA LEU A 50 -9.64 7.15 4.39
C LEU A 50 -9.28 7.84 3.06
N CYS A 51 -9.98 8.91 2.69
CA CYS A 51 -9.64 9.72 1.52
C CYS A 51 -8.23 10.32 1.63
N LEU A 52 -7.85 10.85 2.80
CA LEU A 52 -6.51 11.39 3.03
C LEU A 52 -5.42 10.31 2.95
N ILE A 53 -5.69 9.11 3.47
CA ILE A 53 -4.78 7.95 3.36
C ILE A 53 -4.57 7.58 1.89
N ILE A 54 -5.65 7.48 1.11
CA ILE A 54 -5.58 7.14 -0.32
C ILE A 54 -4.83 8.23 -1.11
N LEU A 55 -5.13 9.51 -0.84
CA LEU A 55 -4.47 10.64 -1.50
C LEU A 55 -2.98 10.69 -1.16
N GLY A 56 -2.64 10.51 0.12
CA GLY A 56 -1.26 10.48 0.59
C GLY A 56 -0.46 9.33 -0.01
N TRP A 57 -1.04 8.13 -0.04
CA TRP A 57 -0.43 6.96 -0.67
C TRP A 57 -0.23 7.17 -2.18
N SER A 58 -1.21 7.75 -2.87
CA SER A 58 -1.13 8.06 -4.30
C SER A 58 -0.05 9.11 -4.60
N ALA A 59 0.01 10.17 -3.78
CA ALA A 59 1.00 11.22 -3.90
C ALA A 59 2.41 10.72 -3.61
N GLY A 60 2.57 9.89 -2.57
CA GLY A 60 3.84 9.26 -2.24
C GLY A 60 4.27 8.25 -3.30
N PHE A 61 3.37 7.43 -3.85
CA PHE A 61 3.65 6.54 -4.98
C PHE A 61 4.16 7.31 -6.20
N TYR A 62 3.45 8.37 -6.60
CA TYR A 62 3.90 9.27 -7.67
C TYR A 62 5.27 9.87 -7.37
N GLY A 63 5.48 10.31 -6.14
CA GLY A 63 6.75 10.83 -5.65
C GLY A 63 7.89 9.81 -5.73
N CYS A 64 7.64 8.54 -5.41
CA CYS A 64 8.59 7.44 -5.54
C CYS A 64 8.97 7.18 -7.01
N MET A 65 7.99 7.22 -7.92
CA MET A 65 8.24 7.08 -9.37
C MET A 65 9.10 8.23 -9.93
N ARG A 66 8.97 9.42 -9.35
CA ARG A 66 9.72 10.64 -9.68
C ARG A 66 10.96 10.86 -8.80
N PHE A 67 11.26 9.96 -7.86
CA PHE A 67 12.37 10.07 -6.92
C PHE A 67 12.39 11.40 -6.12
N ARG A 68 11.23 11.83 -5.62
CA ARG A 68 11.13 13.02 -4.76
C ARG A 68 11.55 12.70 -3.32
N PRO A 69 12.33 13.55 -2.66
CA PRO A 69 12.89 13.27 -1.33
C PRO A 69 11.84 13.10 -0.22
N TRP A 70 10.68 13.73 -0.35
CA TRP A 70 9.57 13.61 0.62
C TRP A 70 8.76 12.32 0.45
N ALA A 71 8.88 11.63 -0.68
CA ALA A 71 7.99 10.54 -1.05
C ALA A 71 8.14 9.26 -0.20
N PRO A 72 9.36 8.81 0.16
CA PRO A 72 9.51 7.64 1.03
C PRO A 72 8.88 7.85 2.41
N ALA A 73 9.11 9.04 2.99
CA ALA A 73 8.56 9.39 4.30
C ALA A 73 7.03 9.47 4.27
N LEU A 74 6.46 10.14 3.25
CA LEU A 74 5.02 10.25 3.10
C LEU A 74 4.36 8.87 2.96
N ASN A 75 4.92 8.00 2.12
CA ASN A 75 4.40 6.64 1.94
C ASN A 75 4.47 5.78 3.20
N LEU A 76 5.53 5.91 4.02
CA LEU A 76 5.62 5.21 5.30
C LEU A 76 4.53 5.67 6.26
N VAL A 77 4.33 6.98 6.39
CA VAL A 77 3.31 7.57 7.26
C VAL A 77 1.91 7.14 6.80
N THR A 78 1.61 7.25 5.51
CA THR A 78 0.28 6.91 4.98
C THR A 78 0.00 5.41 5.08
N THR A 79 1.02 4.56 4.88
CA THR A 79 0.88 3.12 5.07
C THR A 79 0.63 2.78 6.54
N ALA A 80 1.34 3.43 7.48
CA ALA A 80 1.11 3.25 8.91
C ALA A 80 -0.30 3.70 9.33
N CYS A 81 -0.76 4.87 8.84
CA CYS A 81 -2.13 5.33 9.05
C CYS A 81 -3.17 4.35 8.46
N GLY A 82 -2.92 3.81 7.28
CA GLY A 82 -3.78 2.78 6.65
C GLY A 82 -3.88 1.51 7.50
N LEU A 83 -2.76 1.01 8.02
CA LEU A 83 -2.76 -0.16 8.90
C LEU A 83 -3.52 0.11 10.21
N LEU A 84 -3.30 1.26 10.84
CA LEU A 84 -4.05 1.66 12.03
C LEU A 84 -5.55 1.79 11.76
N PHE A 85 -5.92 2.30 10.58
CA PHE A 85 -7.30 2.41 10.15
C PHE A 85 -7.95 1.03 9.98
N ILE A 86 -7.26 0.08 9.35
CA ILE A 86 -7.75 -1.29 9.14
C ILE A 86 -7.94 -2.01 10.47
N VAL A 87 -6.93 -1.96 11.35
CA VAL A 87 -6.98 -2.60 12.67
C VAL A 87 -8.04 -1.96 13.56
N GLY A 88 -8.09 -0.62 13.60
CA GLY A 88 -9.04 0.12 14.44
C GLY A 88 -10.50 -0.08 14.04
N ASN A 89 -10.79 -0.35 12.77
CA ASN A 89 -12.14 -0.54 12.25
C ASN A 89 -12.52 -2.01 12.00
N ASN A 90 -11.66 -2.97 12.38
CA ASN A 90 -11.83 -4.39 12.05
C ASN A 90 -12.14 -4.63 10.56
N TRP A 91 -11.53 -3.84 9.67
CA TRP A 91 -11.72 -3.91 8.21
C TRP A 91 -10.82 -4.99 7.60
N LEU A 92 -10.82 -6.20 8.16
CA LEU A 92 -10.18 -7.34 7.51
C LEU A 92 -11.20 -7.93 6.52
N SER A 93 -11.12 -7.46 5.28
CA SER A 93 -12.03 -7.79 4.19
C SER A 93 -11.60 -9.00 3.35
N VAL A 94 -10.50 -9.66 3.70
CA VAL A 94 -9.91 -10.74 2.90
C VAL A 94 -10.18 -12.09 3.57
N GLU A 95 -11.23 -12.79 3.12
CA GLU A 95 -11.61 -14.11 3.65
C GLU A 95 -10.94 -15.27 2.86
N SER A 96 -10.45 -15.02 1.63
CA SER A 96 -9.80 -16.05 0.81
C SER A 96 -8.33 -16.26 1.20
N SER A 97 -7.93 -17.52 1.44
CA SER A 97 -6.56 -17.88 1.80
C SER A 97 -5.51 -17.45 0.76
N TRP A 98 -5.86 -17.45 -0.52
CA TRP A 98 -4.97 -16.99 -1.60
C TRP A 98 -4.85 -15.47 -1.67
N ALA A 99 -5.95 -14.75 -1.42
CA ALA A 99 -5.92 -13.31 -1.36
C ALA A 99 -5.17 -12.81 -0.11
N GLN A 100 -5.29 -13.50 1.03
CA GLN A 100 -4.49 -13.19 2.23
C GLN A 100 -3.00 -13.34 1.97
N VAL A 101 -2.58 -14.38 1.25
CA VAL A 101 -1.16 -14.58 0.87
C VAL A 101 -0.68 -13.49 -0.08
N LEU A 102 -1.49 -13.14 -1.09
CA LEU A 102 -1.16 -12.07 -2.03
C LEU A 102 -1.13 -10.70 -1.37
N ASP A 103 -2.05 -10.43 -0.45
CA ASP A 103 -2.10 -9.20 0.34
C ASP A 103 -0.91 -9.09 1.31
N PHE A 104 -0.57 -10.20 1.99
CA PHE A 104 0.63 -10.26 2.81
C PHE A 104 1.89 -10.02 1.98
N LEU A 105 2.03 -10.66 0.82
CA LEU A 105 3.15 -10.46 -0.09
C LEU A 105 3.19 -9.03 -0.62
N ALA A 106 2.05 -8.44 -0.98
CA ALA A 106 1.95 -7.05 -1.45
C ALA A 106 2.35 -6.07 -0.35
N ASN A 107 1.88 -6.25 0.88
CA ASN A 107 2.21 -5.40 2.03
C ASN A 107 3.66 -5.58 2.48
N ALA A 108 4.18 -6.80 2.55
CA ALA A 108 5.57 -7.06 2.91
C ALA A 108 6.55 -6.52 1.85
N SER A 109 6.29 -6.80 0.56
CA SER A 109 7.10 -6.27 -0.54
C SER A 109 6.96 -4.77 -0.70
N GLY A 110 5.76 -4.22 -0.47
CA GLY A 110 5.46 -2.78 -0.40
C GLY A 110 6.27 -2.10 0.69
N GLY A 111 6.16 -2.58 1.92
CA GLY A 111 6.90 -2.08 3.09
C GLY A 111 8.41 -2.11 2.87
N LEU A 112 8.95 -3.23 2.40
CA LEU A 112 10.38 -3.34 2.05
C LEU A 112 10.78 -2.35 0.95
N THR A 113 9.95 -2.18 -0.08
CA THR A 113 10.23 -1.27 -1.19
C THR A 113 10.23 0.20 -0.77
N LEU A 114 9.36 0.56 0.18
CA LEU A 114 9.27 1.90 0.77
C LEU A 114 10.42 2.17 1.74
N MET A 115 10.94 1.13 2.39
CA MET A 115 12.07 1.23 3.31
C MET A 115 13.45 1.19 2.62
N LEU A 116 13.54 0.66 1.39
CA LEU A 116 14.79 0.59 0.60
C LEU A 116 15.62 1.88 0.57
N PRO A 117 15.03 3.10 0.45
CA PRO A 117 15.80 4.34 0.48
C PRO A 117 16.55 4.60 1.79
N TYR A 118 16.15 3.96 2.90
CA TYR A 118 16.78 4.10 4.22
C TYR A 118 17.84 3.03 4.50
N PHE A 119 17.76 1.87 3.83
CA PHE A 119 18.67 0.75 4.05
C PHE A 119 19.71 0.54 2.93
N ASN A 120 19.51 1.14 1.75
CA ASN A 120 20.39 0.96 0.60
C ASN A 120 20.89 2.31 0.07
N ASP A 121 22.19 2.57 0.20
CA ASP A 121 22.81 3.83 -0.23
C ASP A 121 22.63 4.12 -1.73
N GLN A 122 22.60 3.09 -2.58
CA GLN A 122 22.38 3.29 -4.00
C GLN A 122 20.95 3.77 -4.30
N VAL A 123 19.96 3.33 -3.52
CA VAL A 123 18.58 3.80 -3.63
C VAL A 123 18.43 5.16 -2.96
N ARG A 124 19.06 5.36 -1.79
CA ARG A 124 19.10 6.64 -1.08
C ARG A 124 19.58 7.77 -1.99
N LYS A 125 20.69 7.58 -2.71
CA LYS A 125 21.25 8.54 -3.67
C LYS A 125 20.31 8.88 -4.83
N MET A 126 19.31 8.04 -5.12
CA MET A 126 18.29 8.36 -6.12
C MET A 126 17.32 9.44 -5.64
N PHE A 127 17.03 9.45 -4.33
CA PHE A 127 16.08 10.37 -3.67
C PHE A 127 16.76 11.61 -3.09
N TRP A 128 17.97 11.44 -2.57
CA TRP A 128 18.83 12.49 -2.02
C TRP A 128 20.20 12.43 -2.69
N PRO A 129 20.36 13.03 -3.88
CA PRO A 129 21.67 13.13 -4.50
C PRO A 129 22.56 14.02 -3.61
N GLU A 130 23.68 13.47 -3.14
CA GLU A 130 24.71 14.26 -2.49
C GLU A 130 25.35 15.18 -3.54
N PRO A 131 25.64 16.45 -3.22
CA PRO A 131 26.48 17.27 -4.08
C PRO A 131 27.87 16.65 -4.16
N ASP A 132 28.40 16.54 -5.39
CA ASP A 132 29.76 16.04 -5.68
C ASP A 132 30.84 16.88 -4.98
#